data_AF-A0A1W2TK01-F1
#
_entry.id   AF-A0A1W2TK01-F1
#
_cell.length_a   1.000
_cell.length_b   1.000
_cell.length_c   1.000
_cell.angle_alpha   90.00
_cell.angle_beta   90.00
_cell.angle_gamma   90.00
#
_symmetry.space_group_name_H-M   'P 1'
#
loop_
_entity.id
_entity.type
_entity.pdbx_description
1 polymer ?
#
loop_
_entity_poly.entity_id
_entity_poly.type
_entity_poly.pdbx_seq_one_letter_code
_entity_poly.pdbx_strand_id
1 'polypeptide(L)'
;MLNEALDWDQRMSTAIETVERITHEKNVRRMWSIFYETGQALLATYSGAEVVYHHDAVRVPSKGGWAGELEIKMFTSPDPEVEGGVLVLCLATLGDQMDTYVTVDTNQLTDATEAIIPGVEEFASTLQGSPKVRGAILILQDNGNWKNVYWDGRRWINIIYLEWQTAESMGFVFDRE
;
A
#
# COMPACT_ATOMS: atom_id res chain seq x y z
N MET A 1 -25.85 -7.82 5.70
CA MET A 1 -25.64 -8.37 4.34
C MET A 1 -24.14 -8.43 4.14
N LEU A 2 -23.56 -9.63 4.11
CA LEU A 2 -22.14 -9.81 3.77
C LEU A 2 -21.99 -9.52 2.27
N ASN A 3 -21.06 -8.62 1.93
CA ASN A 3 -20.86 -8.01 0.61
C ASN A 3 -21.02 -8.98 -0.57
N GLU A 4 -21.59 -8.48 -1.67
CA GLU A 4 -21.29 -8.92 -3.05
C GLU A 4 -19.82 -8.56 -3.39
N ALA A 5 -18.89 -8.96 -2.53
CA ALA A 5 -17.48 -8.67 -2.71
C ALA A 5 -17.01 -9.45 -3.93
N LEU A 6 -16.15 -8.82 -4.75
CA LEU A 6 -15.46 -9.44 -5.89
C LEU A 6 -15.11 -10.89 -5.55
N ASP A 7 -15.44 -11.83 -6.45
CA ASP A 7 -15.01 -13.22 -6.27
C ASP A 7 -13.47 -13.31 -6.33
N TRP A 8 -12.92 -14.45 -5.93
CA TRP A 8 -11.48 -14.63 -5.83
C TRP A 8 -10.76 -14.35 -7.15
N ASP A 9 -11.32 -14.81 -8.27
CA ASP A 9 -10.71 -14.68 -9.59
C ASP A 9 -10.67 -13.23 -10.05
N GLN A 10 -11.75 -12.47 -9.79
CA GLN A 10 -11.81 -11.03 -10.07
C GLN A 10 -10.79 -10.25 -9.23
N ARG A 11 -10.63 -10.57 -7.95
CA ARG A 11 -9.60 -9.92 -7.09
C ARG A 11 -8.21 -10.20 -7.61
N MET A 12 -7.95 -11.44 -8.02
CA MET A 12 -6.66 -11.86 -8.53
C MET A 12 -6.32 -11.15 -9.86
N SER A 13 -7.25 -11.14 -10.83
CA SER A 13 -7.06 -10.41 -12.10
C SER A 13 -6.82 -8.93 -11.86
N THR A 14 -7.64 -8.30 -11.02
CA THR A 14 -7.50 -6.87 -10.70
C THR A 14 -6.15 -6.58 -10.04
N ALA A 15 -5.69 -7.44 -9.13
CA ALA A 15 -4.39 -7.29 -8.49
C ALA A 15 -3.25 -7.37 -9.52
N ILE A 16 -3.26 -8.38 -10.40
CA ILE A 16 -2.24 -8.57 -11.45
C ILE A 16 -2.19 -7.37 -12.39
N GLU A 17 -3.35 -6.98 -12.94
CA GLU A 17 -3.45 -5.83 -13.86
C GLU A 17 -2.97 -4.54 -13.19
N THR A 18 -3.25 -4.37 -11.90
CA THR A 18 -2.75 -3.25 -11.10
C THR A 18 -1.22 -3.26 -11.00
N VAL A 19 -0.64 -4.40 -10.64
CA VAL A 19 0.83 -4.57 -10.54
C VAL A 19 1.46 -4.21 -11.88
N GLU A 20 0.97 -4.79 -12.97
CA GLU A 20 1.54 -4.60 -14.29
C GLU A 20 1.42 -3.15 -14.74
N ARG A 21 0.24 -2.52 -14.56
CA ARG A 21 0.01 -1.14 -14.96
C ARG A 21 0.91 -0.17 -14.21
N ILE A 22 1.16 -0.41 -12.93
CA ILE A 22 2.05 0.42 -12.11
C ILE A 22 3.51 0.19 -12.54
N THR A 23 3.96 -1.05 -12.54
CA THR A 23 5.38 -1.39 -12.75
C THR A 23 5.89 -1.17 -14.18
N HIS A 24 5.01 -1.17 -15.19
CA HIS A 24 5.38 -0.88 -16.58
C HIS A 24 5.28 0.61 -16.95
N GLU A 25 4.75 1.46 -16.08
CA GLU A 25 4.65 2.89 -16.34
C GLU A 25 6.03 3.56 -16.20
N LYS A 26 6.55 4.09 -17.31
CA LYS A 26 7.90 4.68 -17.37
C LYS A 26 7.96 6.08 -16.78
N ASN A 27 6.82 6.77 -16.67
CA ASN A 27 6.75 8.08 -16.05
C ASN A 27 6.47 7.96 -14.56
N VAL A 28 7.48 8.22 -13.72
CA VAL A 28 7.40 8.10 -12.24
C VAL A 28 6.19 8.84 -11.66
N ARG A 29 5.92 10.07 -12.10
CA ARG A 29 4.77 10.84 -11.58
C ARG A 29 3.44 10.18 -11.92
N ARG A 30 3.33 9.63 -13.14
CA ARG A 30 2.12 8.91 -13.57
C ARG A 30 2.00 7.58 -12.84
N MET A 31 3.10 6.85 -12.65
CA MET A 31 3.16 5.62 -11.88
C MET A 31 2.64 5.84 -10.45
N TRP A 32 3.13 6.88 -9.76
CA TRP A 32 2.66 7.26 -8.44
C TRP A 32 1.18 7.68 -8.43
N SER A 33 0.71 8.44 -9.43
CA SER A 33 -0.72 8.77 -9.57
C SER A 33 -1.59 7.51 -9.67
N ILE A 34 -1.21 6.58 -10.55
CA ILE A 34 -1.92 5.31 -10.73
C ILE A 34 -1.91 4.49 -9.44
N PHE A 35 -0.78 4.43 -8.74
CA PHE A 35 -0.66 3.74 -7.45
C PHE A 35 -1.66 4.26 -6.42
N TYR A 36 -1.74 5.59 -6.25
CA TYR A 36 -2.69 6.20 -5.33
C TYR A 36 -4.15 6.01 -5.74
N GLU A 37 -4.48 6.27 -7.00
CA GLU A 37 -5.83 6.10 -7.55
C GLU A 37 -6.31 4.66 -7.42
N THR A 38 -5.43 3.71 -7.72
CA THR A 38 -5.78 2.29 -7.70
C THR A 38 -5.92 1.77 -6.28
N GLY A 39 -5.03 2.15 -5.37
CA GLY A 39 -5.16 1.75 -3.96
C GLY A 39 -6.47 2.28 -3.34
N GLN A 40 -6.85 3.52 -3.63
CA GLN A 40 -8.13 4.07 -3.19
C GLN A 40 -9.33 3.31 -3.80
N ALA A 41 -9.30 3.05 -5.11
CA ALA A 41 -10.37 2.32 -5.80
C ALA A 41 -10.52 0.88 -5.28
N LEU A 42 -9.41 0.19 -5.03
CA LEU A 42 -9.39 -1.16 -4.47
C LEU A 42 -9.99 -1.19 -3.06
N LEU A 43 -9.62 -0.23 -2.20
CA LEU A 43 -10.20 -0.12 -0.86
C LEU A 43 -11.71 0.10 -0.92
N ALA A 44 -12.17 1.02 -1.77
CA ALA A 44 -13.60 1.29 -1.96
C ALA A 44 -14.37 0.05 -2.44
N THR A 45 -13.78 -0.67 -3.40
CA THR A 45 -14.40 -1.88 -3.97
C THR A 45 -14.44 -3.01 -2.96
N TYR A 46 -13.37 -3.19 -2.18
CA TYR A 46 -13.33 -4.22 -1.14
C TYR A 46 -14.32 -3.95 -0.01
N SER A 47 -14.38 -2.70 0.46
CA SER A 47 -15.26 -2.32 1.57
C SER A 47 -16.73 -2.22 1.16
N GLY A 48 -17.01 -1.89 -0.11
CA GLY A 48 -18.36 -1.53 -0.56
C GLY A 48 -18.84 -0.22 0.05
N ALA A 49 -17.93 0.65 0.48
CA ALA A 49 -18.22 1.89 1.21
C ALA A 49 -17.35 3.06 0.76
N GLU A 50 -17.72 4.27 1.20
CA GLU A 50 -16.94 5.48 0.95
C GLU A 50 -15.55 5.38 1.61
N VAL A 51 -14.53 5.77 0.84
CA VAL A 51 -13.15 5.88 1.32
C VAL A 51 -12.88 7.31 1.75
N VAL A 52 -12.49 7.47 3.00
CA VAL A 52 -12.10 8.76 3.58
C VAL A 52 -10.60 8.93 3.48
N TYR A 53 -10.16 10.04 2.88
CA TYR A 53 -8.76 10.44 2.87
C TYR A 53 -8.43 11.30 4.09
N HIS A 54 -7.31 10.99 4.76
CA HIS A 54 -6.85 11.69 5.95
C HIS A 54 -5.55 12.44 5.64
N HIS A 55 -5.69 13.74 5.42
CA HIS A 55 -4.54 14.63 5.28
C HIS A 55 -3.70 14.64 6.56
N ASP A 56 -2.38 14.53 6.41
CA ASP A 56 -1.39 14.62 7.49
C ASP A 56 -1.60 13.65 8.67
N ALA A 57 -2.35 12.56 8.47
CA ALA A 57 -2.59 11.53 9.49
C ALA A 57 -1.29 10.84 9.94
N VAL A 58 -0.34 10.69 9.01
CA VAL A 58 1.00 10.18 9.29
C VAL A 58 2.00 11.20 8.78
N ARG A 59 2.88 11.66 9.66
CA ARG A 59 3.96 12.57 9.31
C ARG A 59 5.24 11.79 9.12
N VAL A 60 5.95 12.08 8.03
CA VAL A 60 7.29 11.56 7.80
C VAL A 60 8.18 11.97 8.98
N PRO A 61 8.87 11.02 9.65
CA PRO A 61 9.79 11.37 10.72
C PRO A 61 10.87 12.33 10.22
N SER A 62 10.98 13.50 10.84
CA SER A 62 12.03 14.47 10.53
C SER A 62 13.44 13.97 10.88
N LYS A 63 13.52 12.94 11.73
CA LYS A 63 14.74 12.20 12.07
C LYS A 63 14.83 10.98 11.18
N GLY A 64 15.74 11.00 10.19
CA GLY A 64 15.95 9.86 9.29
C GLY A 64 16.33 10.23 7.86
N GLY A 65 16.33 11.52 7.49
CA GLY A 65 16.69 11.95 6.13
C GLY A 65 15.56 11.90 5.11
N TRP A 66 14.45 11.20 5.40
CA TRP A 66 13.29 11.00 4.51
C TRP A 66 12.49 12.25 4.15
N ALA A 67 12.85 13.42 4.70
CA ALA A 67 12.10 14.66 4.52
C ALA A 67 12.20 15.14 3.06
N GLY A 68 11.10 15.02 2.32
CA GLY A 68 11.03 15.38 0.89
C GLY A 68 11.17 14.19 -0.07
N GLU A 69 11.40 12.99 0.46
CA GLU A 69 11.62 11.76 -0.33
C GLU A 69 10.48 10.77 -0.18
N LEU A 70 9.81 10.79 0.97
CA LEU A 70 8.67 9.96 1.30
C LEU A 70 7.39 10.79 1.26
N GLU A 71 6.47 10.47 0.35
CA GLU A 71 5.09 11.00 0.35
C GLU A 71 4.17 9.92 0.89
N ILE A 72 3.26 10.27 1.81
CA ILE A 72 2.36 9.32 2.47
C ILE A 72 0.91 9.79 2.30
N LYS A 73 0.02 8.87 1.92
CA LYS A 73 -1.42 9.07 1.88
C LYS A 73 -2.14 8.01 2.70
N MET A 74 -3.01 8.47 3.60
CA MET A 74 -3.76 7.63 4.52
C MET A 74 -5.23 7.62 4.14
N PHE A 75 -5.79 6.43 3.98
CA PHE A 75 -7.19 6.22 3.67
C PHE A 75 -7.83 5.31 4.71
N THR A 76 -9.12 5.52 4.96
CA THR A 76 -9.92 4.60 5.78
C THR A 76 -11.24 4.26 5.13
N SER A 77 -11.74 3.08 5.44
CA SER A 77 -13.08 2.64 5.07
C SER A 77 -13.62 1.66 6.12
N PRO A 78 -14.94 1.48 6.27
CA PRO A 78 -15.49 0.39 7.07
C PRO A 78 -14.90 -0.97 6.68
N ASP A 79 -14.60 -1.82 7.67
CA ASP A 79 -14.15 -3.20 7.47
C ASP A 79 -15.37 -4.11 7.22
N PRO A 80 -15.52 -4.72 6.04
CA PRO A 80 -16.66 -5.58 5.73
C PRO A 80 -16.61 -6.94 6.45
N GLU A 81 -15.45 -7.33 6.97
CA GLU A 81 -15.25 -8.62 7.65
C GLU A 81 -15.32 -8.49 9.18
N VAL A 82 -15.23 -7.27 9.72
CA VAL A 82 -15.21 -7.02 11.16
C VAL A 82 -16.31 -6.03 11.52
N GLU A 83 -17.31 -6.50 12.25
CA GLU A 83 -18.42 -5.65 12.68
C GLU A 83 -17.95 -4.45 13.51
N GLY A 84 -18.25 -3.24 13.03
CA GLY A 84 -17.80 -1.98 13.62
C GLY A 84 -16.30 -1.72 13.46
N GLY A 85 -15.61 -2.49 12.62
CA GLY A 85 -14.20 -2.35 12.30
C GLY A 85 -13.93 -1.31 11.23
N VAL A 86 -12.67 -0.88 11.16
CA VAL A 86 -12.17 0.06 10.16
C VAL A 86 -10.93 -0.53 9.51
N LEU A 87 -10.87 -0.42 8.19
CA LEU A 87 -9.67 -0.68 7.41
C LEU A 87 -8.91 0.62 7.19
N VAL A 88 -7.61 0.56 7.43
CA VAL A 88 -6.65 1.61 7.12
C VAL A 88 -5.80 1.18 5.94
N LEU A 89 -5.61 2.07 4.97
CA LEU A 89 -4.68 1.88 3.87
C LEU A 89 -3.70 3.05 3.86
N CYS A 90 -2.43 2.74 4.12
CA CYS A 90 -1.32 3.66 3.98
C CYS A 90 -0.63 3.39 2.64
N LEU A 91 -0.67 4.37 1.74
CA LEU A 91 0.07 4.34 0.49
C LEU A 91 1.23 5.32 0.61
N ALA A 92 2.45 4.86 0.38
CA ALA A 92 3.63 5.71 0.39
C ALA A 92 4.41 5.60 -0.91
N THR A 93 4.98 6.71 -1.37
CA THR A 93 5.90 6.72 -2.51
C THR A 93 7.26 7.22 -2.08
N LEU A 94 8.30 6.52 -2.52
CA LEU A 94 9.70 6.81 -2.19
C LEU A 94 10.46 7.22 -3.45
N GLY A 95 11.01 8.43 -3.47
CA GLY A 95 11.94 8.87 -4.51
C GLY A 95 13.36 8.34 -4.28
N ASP A 96 14.11 8.08 -5.35
CA ASP A 96 15.50 7.64 -5.26
C ASP A 96 16.42 8.75 -4.75
N GLN A 97 17.27 8.43 -3.78
CA GLN A 97 18.42 9.26 -3.42
C GLN A 97 19.56 8.98 -4.41
N MET A 98 19.47 9.53 -5.63
CA MET A 98 20.59 9.50 -6.56
C MET A 98 21.74 10.37 -6.05
N ASP A 99 22.56 9.87 -5.12
CA ASP A 99 23.93 10.39 -4.93
C ASP A 99 24.93 9.50 -4.15
N THR A 100 24.61 8.26 -3.75
CA THR A 100 25.62 7.44 -3.03
C THR A 100 25.70 5.98 -3.51
N TYR A 101 26.51 5.75 -4.54
CA TYR A 101 27.05 4.44 -4.90
C TYR A 101 27.91 3.87 -3.75
N VAL A 102 27.36 3.09 -2.81
CA VAL A 102 28.05 2.01 -2.07
C VAL A 102 26.97 1.15 -1.38
N THR A 103 26.58 0.01 -1.95
CA THR A 103 26.09 -1.25 -1.28
C THR A 103 25.09 -1.19 -0.09
N VAL A 104 24.40 -0.08 0.20
CA VAL A 104 23.49 0.09 1.34
C VAL A 104 22.00 0.16 0.91
N ASP A 105 21.70 0.27 -0.38
CA ASP A 105 20.34 0.49 -0.92
C ASP A 105 19.37 -0.70 -0.83
N THR A 106 19.80 -1.86 -0.32
CA THR A 106 18.95 -3.06 -0.28
C THR A 106 17.88 -3.03 0.82
N ASN A 107 17.87 -2.02 1.71
CA ASN A 107 16.92 -1.97 2.83
C ASN A 107 16.09 -0.67 2.91
N GLN A 108 16.16 0.23 1.93
CA GLN A 108 15.45 1.53 2.00
C GLN A 108 13.94 1.37 2.17
N LEU A 109 13.31 0.45 1.44
CA LEU A 109 11.87 0.15 1.60
C LEU A 109 11.54 -0.39 3.00
N THR A 110 12.45 -1.16 3.60
CA THR A 110 12.31 -1.65 4.98
C THR A 110 12.42 -0.50 5.97
N ASP A 111 13.44 0.33 5.84
CA ASP A 111 13.66 1.46 6.74
C ASP A 111 12.51 2.48 6.65
N ALA A 112 12.00 2.75 5.44
CA ALA A 112 10.80 3.56 5.23
C ALA A 112 9.56 2.94 5.89
N THR A 113 9.39 1.61 5.79
CA THR A 113 8.28 0.90 6.47
C THR A 113 8.37 1.08 7.99
N GLU A 114 9.55 0.86 8.58
CA GLU A 114 9.76 1.00 10.02
C GLU A 114 9.55 2.44 10.50
N ALA A 115 9.87 3.43 9.66
CA ALA A 115 9.61 4.84 9.94
C ALA A 115 8.11 5.19 9.92
N ILE A 116 7.31 4.55 9.06
CA ILE A 116 5.86 4.81 8.90
C ILE A 116 5.03 4.14 10.01
N ILE A 117 5.40 2.92 10.40
CA ILE A 117 4.61 2.05 11.30
C ILE A 117 4.10 2.80 12.55
N PRO A 118 4.94 3.50 13.34
CA PRO A 118 4.48 4.15 14.57
C PRO A 118 3.38 5.18 14.33
N GLY A 119 3.49 5.95 13.23
CA GLY A 119 2.48 6.95 12.88
C GLY A 119 1.17 6.32 12.45
N VAL A 120 1.22 5.19 11.72
CA VAL A 120 0.00 4.45 11.33
C VAL A 120 -0.68 3.86 12.56
N GLU A 121 0.08 3.27 13.49
CA GLU A 121 -0.45 2.73 14.74
C GLU A 121 -1.08 3.82 15.63
N GLU A 122 -0.40 4.97 15.77
CA GLU A 122 -0.92 6.13 16.48
C GLU A 122 -2.24 6.59 15.85
N PHE A 123 -2.27 6.82 14.54
CA PHE A 123 -3.49 7.21 13.83
C PHE A 123 -4.62 6.21 14.03
N ALA A 124 -4.35 4.92 13.85
CA ALA A 124 -5.34 3.87 14.03
C ALA A 124 -5.95 3.87 15.44
N SER A 125 -5.15 4.16 16.47
CA SER A 125 -5.63 4.24 17.86
C SER A 125 -6.66 5.36 18.08
N THR A 126 -6.66 6.39 17.23
CA THR A 126 -7.59 7.53 17.31
C THR A 126 -8.94 7.28 16.62
N LEU A 127 -9.05 6.22 15.81
CA LEU A 127 -10.26 5.91 15.06
C LEU A 127 -11.35 5.32 15.96
N GLN A 128 -12.61 5.69 15.68
CA GLN A 128 -13.78 5.19 16.42
C GLN A 128 -13.91 3.66 16.39
N GLY A 129 -13.36 3.00 15.37
CA GLY A 129 -13.33 1.54 15.26
C GLY A 129 -12.28 0.85 16.14
N SER A 130 -11.40 1.58 16.84
CA SER A 130 -10.38 1.00 17.71
C SER A 130 -11.00 0.16 18.84
N PRO A 131 -10.48 -1.06 19.15
CA PRO A 131 -9.26 -1.69 18.62
C PRO A 131 -9.50 -2.59 17.39
N LYS A 132 -10.67 -2.52 16.75
CA LYS A 132 -11.04 -3.29 15.55
C LYS A 132 -10.53 -2.61 14.27
N VAL A 133 -9.31 -2.08 14.32
CA VAL A 133 -8.65 -1.50 13.15
C VAL A 133 -7.66 -2.50 12.58
N ARG A 134 -7.75 -2.74 11.28
CA ARG A 134 -6.79 -3.55 10.52
C ARG A 134 -6.38 -2.75 9.29
N GLY A 135 -5.34 -3.16 8.58
CA GLY A 135 -4.92 -2.37 7.43
C GLY A 135 -3.66 -2.82 6.74
N ALA A 136 -3.22 -2.03 5.77
CA ALA A 136 -1.97 -2.29 5.06
C ALA A 136 -1.16 -1.00 4.87
N ILE A 137 0.16 -1.16 4.84
CA ILE A 137 1.09 -0.17 4.28
C ILE A 137 1.59 -0.75 2.96
N LEU A 138 1.52 0.03 1.90
CA LEU A 138 2.17 -0.24 0.62
C LEU A 138 3.12 0.91 0.31
N ILE A 139 4.35 0.59 -0.04
CA ILE A 139 5.38 1.55 -0.41
C ILE A 139 5.83 1.24 -1.83
N LEU A 140 5.85 2.26 -2.69
CA LEU A 140 6.29 2.16 -4.07
C LEU A 140 7.48 3.11 -4.32
N GLN A 141 8.60 2.55 -4.75
CA GLN A 141 9.77 3.30 -5.17
C GLN A 141 9.65 3.72 -6.64
N ASP A 142 10.33 4.80 -7.04
CA ASP A 142 10.34 5.30 -8.42
C ASP A 142 10.93 4.34 -9.46
N ASN A 143 11.73 3.37 -9.05
CA ASN A 143 12.24 2.28 -9.89
C ASN A 143 11.22 1.12 -10.08
N GLY A 144 10.03 1.23 -9.49
CA GLY A 144 8.97 0.21 -9.57
C GLY A 144 9.07 -0.89 -8.51
N ASN A 145 10.11 -0.89 -7.67
CA ASN A 145 10.16 -1.77 -6.51
C ASN A 145 9.11 -1.36 -5.50
N TRP A 146 8.55 -2.35 -4.81
CA TRP A 146 7.54 -2.09 -3.79
C TRP A 146 7.68 -3.00 -2.59
N LYS A 147 7.07 -2.59 -1.50
CA LYS A 147 6.96 -3.37 -0.27
C LYS A 147 5.57 -3.21 0.32
N ASN A 148 5.05 -4.29 0.89
CA ASN A 148 3.75 -4.29 1.52
C ASN A 148 3.75 -5.06 2.85
N VAL A 149 3.14 -4.45 3.85
CA VAL A 149 2.92 -5.06 5.16
C VAL A 149 1.47 -4.91 5.57
N TYR A 150 0.92 -5.94 6.19
CA TYR A 150 -0.45 -5.96 6.67
C TYR A 150 -0.49 -6.00 8.19
N TRP A 151 -1.41 -5.25 8.77
CA TRP A 151 -1.65 -5.19 10.19
C TRP A 151 -3.01 -5.81 10.52
N ASP A 152 -2.99 -6.86 11.34
CA ASP A 152 -4.20 -7.56 11.79
C ASP A 152 -4.87 -6.89 13.02
N GLY A 153 -4.41 -5.71 13.41
CA GLY A 153 -4.82 -5.00 14.63
C GLY A 153 -3.97 -5.35 15.87
N ARG A 154 -3.03 -6.28 15.74
CA ARG A 154 -2.13 -6.69 16.84
C ARG A 154 -0.67 -6.77 16.42
N ARG A 155 -0.40 -7.20 15.19
CA ARG A 155 0.96 -7.41 14.67
C ARG A 155 1.04 -7.10 13.18
N TRP A 156 2.23 -6.68 12.77
CA TRP A 156 2.57 -6.51 11.37
C TRP A 156 3.01 -7.84 10.76
N ILE A 157 2.51 -8.12 9.56
CA ILE A 157 2.74 -9.34 8.79
C ILE A 157 3.30 -8.90 7.44
N ASN A 158 4.53 -9.30 7.14
CA ASN A 158 5.07 -9.13 5.78
C ASN A 158 4.29 -10.01 4.82
N ILE A 159 3.72 -9.41 3.77
CA ILE A 159 3.04 -10.15 2.72
C ILE A 159 3.99 -10.23 1.53
N ILE A 160 4.74 -11.32 1.43
CA ILE A 160 5.76 -11.56 0.40
C ILE A 160 5.13 -12.08 -0.92
N TYR A 161 3.86 -11.77 -1.18
CA TYR A 161 3.18 -12.32 -2.36
C TYR A 161 3.64 -11.67 -3.68
N LEU A 162 4.39 -10.57 -3.63
CA LEU A 162 4.59 -9.70 -4.79
C LEU A 162 5.96 -9.01 -4.87
N GLU A 163 6.83 -9.14 -3.86
CA GLU A 163 8.10 -8.40 -3.78
C GLU A 163 9.08 -8.73 -4.93
N TRP A 164 8.88 -9.84 -5.65
CA TRP A 164 9.78 -10.31 -6.72
C TRP A 164 9.05 -10.91 -7.93
N GLN A 165 7.74 -10.72 -8.02
CA GLN A 165 6.93 -11.48 -8.98
C GLN A 165 6.20 -10.58 -10.00
N THR A 166 6.61 -10.67 -11.27
CA THR A 166 5.83 -10.22 -12.43
C THR A 166 4.62 -11.14 -12.64
N ALA A 167 3.57 -10.70 -13.35
CA ALA A 167 2.45 -11.56 -13.73
C ALA A 167 2.91 -12.87 -14.39
N GLU A 168 3.92 -12.76 -15.27
CA GLU A 168 4.59 -13.89 -15.91
C GLU A 168 5.23 -14.85 -14.89
N SER A 169 5.94 -14.34 -13.88
CA SER A 169 6.57 -15.16 -12.84
C SER A 169 5.57 -15.83 -11.87
N MET A 170 4.32 -15.34 -11.84
CA MET A 170 3.20 -15.97 -11.13
C MET A 170 2.44 -16.97 -12.01
N GLY A 171 2.90 -17.23 -13.23
CA GLY A 171 2.28 -18.18 -14.17
C GLY A 171 1.09 -17.61 -14.94
N PHE A 172 0.85 -16.30 -14.87
CA PHE A 172 -0.18 -15.64 -15.67
C PHE A 172 0.42 -15.27 -17.04
N VAL A 173 0.37 -16.23 -17.96
CA VAL A 173 0.63 -15.99 -19.38
C VAL A 173 -0.71 -15.72 -20.04
N PHE A 174 -0.96 -14.46 -20.38
CA PHE A 174 -2.10 -14.14 -21.24
C PHE A 174 -1.74 -14.54 -22.67
N ASP A 175 -2.44 -15.53 -23.20
CA ASP A 175 -2.42 -15.81 -24.63
C ASP A 175 -2.85 -14.54 -25.36
N ARG A 176 -1.87 -13.86 -25.96
CA ARG A 176 -2.12 -12.71 -26.83
C ARG A 176 -2.71 -13.26 -28.14
N GLU A 177 -4.02 -13.13 -28.31
CA GLU A 177 -4.63 -13.10 -29.65
C GLU A 177 -4.22 -11.83 -30.41
#